data_AF-A0A956Z5C4-F1
#
_entry.id   AF-A0A956Z5C4-F1
#
_cell.length_a   1.000
_cell.length_b   1.000
_cell.length_c   1.000
_cell.angle_alpha   90.00
_cell.angle_beta   90.00
_cell.angle_gamma   90.00
#
_symmetry.space_group_name_H-M   'P 1'
#
loop_
_entity.id
_entity.type
_entity.pdbx_description
1 polymer ?
#
loop_
_entity_poly.entity_id
_entity_poly.type
_entity_poly.pdbx_seq_one_letter_code
_entity_poly.pdbx_strand_id
1 'polypeptide(L)'
;MKKIFTALSILMKGPPPQEVPEGLSGEQYYELGKRYKLAGWIAQSKKALRLAIVLDPDGAGKAAQVYLNAYLPRNDIPEEAVMENIAAVNQSLVNRKGAEKAYRELIEKYPDFELPYGNLGHLFVEDGRLDEAKEILGQALSLNPQYTNGLIHLAAAHWNDGDQKRADDLLQQVLAIDPQFDSNILLNYPHIKQRLEQLSVNS
;
A
#
# COMPACT_ATOMS: atom_id res chain seq x y z
N MET A 1 30.35 -22.66 12.45
CA MET A 1 29.70 -21.43 11.95
C MET A 1 29.92 -21.24 10.44
N LYS A 2 29.35 -22.11 9.58
CA LYS A 2 29.45 -21.98 8.10
C LYS A 2 28.20 -22.44 7.34
N LYS A 3 27.05 -22.62 8.01
CA LYS A 3 25.78 -23.09 7.38
C LYS A 3 24.65 -22.04 7.32
N ILE A 4 24.86 -20.83 7.86
CA ILE A 4 23.80 -19.79 7.92
C ILE A 4 23.77 -18.96 6.61
N PHE A 5 24.87 -18.89 5.87
CA PHE A 5 24.99 -18.06 4.66
C PHE A 5 24.27 -18.61 3.40
N THR A 6 23.66 -19.80 3.47
CA THR A 6 23.05 -20.47 2.30
C THR A 6 21.52 -20.45 2.29
N ALA A 7 20.85 -20.14 3.41
CA ALA A 7 19.39 -20.10 3.46
C ALA A 7 18.79 -18.84 2.79
N LEU A 8 19.49 -17.71 2.86
CA LEU A 8 19.02 -16.42 2.35
C LEU A 8 18.82 -16.41 0.83
N SER A 9 19.76 -17.01 0.07
CA SER A 9 19.69 -17.04 -1.40
C SER A 9 18.65 -18.04 -1.94
N ILE A 10 18.26 -19.03 -1.13
CA ILE A 10 17.23 -20.03 -1.47
C ILE A 10 15.84 -19.50 -1.11
N LEU A 11 15.70 -18.83 0.04
CA LEU A 11 14.44 -18.19 0.41
C LEU A 11 14.01 -17.13 -0.59
N MET A 12 14.95 -16.39 -1.19
CA MET A 12 14.69 -15.24 -2.07
C MET A 12 14.47 -15.58 -3.56
N LYS A 13 14.47 -16.86 -3.95
CA LYS A 13 14.19 -17.30 -5.33
C LYS A 13 12.82 -17.97 -5.40
N GLY A 14 11.95 -17.48 -6.29
CA GLY A 14 10.61 -18.02 -6.49
C GLY A 14 9.56 -17.48 -5.50
N PRO A 15 8.36 -18.07 -5.46
CA PRO A 15 7.32 -17.70 -4.52
C PRO A 15 7.79 -17.92 -3.06
N PRO A 16 7.32 -17.11 -2.09
CA PRO A 16 7.66 -17.32 -0.69
C PRO A 16 7.10 -18.67 -0.17
N PRO A 17 7.66 -19.25 0.90
CA PRO A 17 7.16 -20.50 1.48
C PRO A 17 5.75 -20.31 2.05
N GLN A 18 4.86 -21.31 1.90
CA GLN A 18 3.45 -21.20 2.33
C GLN A 18 3.29 -20.84 3.81
N GLU A 19 4.21 -21.30 4.65
CA GLU A 19 4.30 -20.96 6.07
C GLU A 19 5.47 -20.02 6.35
N VAL A 20 5.28 -19.15 7.35
CA VAL A 20 6.34 -18.25 7.84
C VAL A 20 7.37 -19.09 8.61
N PRO A 21 8.60 -19.25 8.10
CA PRO A 21 9.62 -20.08 8.73
C PRO A 21 10.15 -19.46 10.02
N GLU A 22 10.65 -20.29 10.92
CA GLU A 22 11.24 -19.86 12.19
C GLU A 22 12.75 -19.56 12.07
N GLY A 23 13.29 -18.82 13.04
CA GLY A 23 14.72 -18.60 13.19
C GLY A 23 15.35 -17.58 12.25
N LEU A 24 14.54 -16.73 11.58
CA LEU A 24 15.04 -15.62 10.78
C LEU A 24 15.38 -14.39 11.64
N SER A 25 16.22 -13.49 11.12
CA SER A 25 16.47 -12.17 11.71
C SER A 25 15.29 -11.21 11.46
N GLY A 26 15.25 -10.10 12.18
CA GLY A 26 14.23 -9.05 11.96
C GLY A 26 14.22 -8.53 10.53
N GLU A 27 15.41 -8.26 9.95
CA GLU A 27 15.56 -7.85 8.55
C GLU A 27 15.06 -8.92 7.56
N GLN A 28 15.38 -10.19 7.80
CA GLN A 28 14.90 -11.29 6.96
C GLN A 28 13.38 -11.44 7.01
N TYR A 29 12.78 -11.26 8.19
CA TYR A 29 11.33 -11.26 8.34
C TYR A 29 10.67 -10.05 7.67
N TYR A 30 11.31 -8.88 7.71
CA TYR A 30 10.82 -7.70 7.03
C TYR A 30 10.76 -7.91 5.50
N GLU A 31 11.84 -8.38 4.90
CA GLU A 31 11.88 -8.67 3.47
C GLU A 31 10.94 -9.81 3.06
N LEU A 32 10.80 -10.83 3.91
CA LEU A 32 9.84 -11.90 3.68
C LEU A 32 8.39 -11.39 3.76
N GLY A 33 8.07 -10.48 4.68
CA GLY A 33 6.77 -9.83 4.81
C GLY A 33 6.36 -9.10 3.52
N LYS A 34 7.29 -8.34 2.93
CA LYS A 34 7.09 -7.66 1.64
C LYS A 34 6.82 -8.66 0.51
N ARG A 35 7.51 -9.80 0.49
CA ARG A 35 7.29 -10.85 -0.52
C ARG A 35 5.94 -11.52 -0.38
N TYR A 36 5.49 -11.79 0.84
CA TYR A 36 4.15 -12.32 1.07
C TYR A 36 3.07 -11.35 0.57
N LYS A 37 3.23 -10.05 0.82
CA LYS A 37 2.33 -9.03 0.26
C LYS A 37 2.26 -9.10 -1.26
N LEU A 38 3.42 -9.19 -1.92
CA LEU A 38 3.47 -9.30 -3.39
C LEU A 38 2.80 -10.56 -3.92
N ALA A 39 2.80 -11.64 -3.14
CA ALA A 39 2.12 -12.89 -3.47
C ALA A 39 0.61 -12.90 -3.12
N GLY A 40 0.09 -11.83 -2.51
CA GLY A 40 -1.30 -11.76 -2.03
C GLY A 40 -1.55 -12.42 -0.67
N TRP A 41 -0.52 -12.97 -0.03
CA TRP A 41 -0.62 -13.72 1.24
C TRP A 41 -0.56 -12.77 2.45
N ILE A 42 -1.64 -12.03 2.67
CA ILE A 42 -1.70 -10.94 3.66
C ILE A 42 -1.50 -11.45 5.09
N ALA A 43 -2.07 -12.60 5.45
CA ALA A 43 -1.92 -13.15 6.80
C ALA A 43 -0.45 -13.48 7.12
N GLN A 44 0.25 -14.13 6.19
CA GLN A 44 1.66 -14.46 6.28
C GLN A 44 2.52 -13.19 6.29
N SER A 45 2.16 -12.19 5.47
CA SER A 45 2.81 -10.88 5.46
C SER A 45 2.74 -10.23 6.84
N LYS A 46 1.53 -10.12 7.42
CA LYS A 46 1.31 -9.55 8.75
C LYS A 46 2.10 -10.31 9.83
N LYS A 47 2.11 -11.65 9.77
CA LYS A 47 2.86 -12.49 10.72
C LYS A 47 4.37 -12.24 10.64
N ALA A 48 4.94 -12.23 9.43
CA ALA A 48 6.37 -11.98 9.25
C ALA A 48 6.76 -10.56 9.72
N LEU A 49 5.99 -9.54 9.36
CA LEU A 49 6.29 -8.16 9.78
C LEU A 49 6.19 -7.95 11.30
N ARG A 50 5.26 -8.62 11.98
CA ARG A 50 5.19 -8.60 13.45
C ARG A 50 6.41 -9.26 14.10
N LEU A 51 6.93 -10.34 13.50
CA LEU A 51 8.18 -10.95 13.97
C LEU A 51 9.37 -10.00 13.77
N ALA A 52 9.41 -9.26 12.65
CA ALA A 52 10.42 -8.23 12.43
C ALA A 52 10.40 -7.13 13.51
N ILE A 53 9.21 -6.66 13.90
CA ILE A 53 9.03 -5.68 14.98
C ILE A 53 9.57 -6.21 16.31
N VAL A 54 9.24 -7.46 16.67
CA VAL A 54 9.64 -8.04 17.95
C VAL A 54 11.15 -8.29 18.02
N LEU A 55 11.77 -8.72 16.91
CA LEU A 55 13.17 -9.15 16.89
C LEU A 55 14.17 -8.01 16.68
N ASP A 56 13.74 -6.92 16.04
CA ASP A 56 14.59 -5.76 15.77
C ASP A 56 13.79 -4.44 15.84
N PRO A 57 13.27 -4.08 17.03
CA PRO A 57 12.33 -2.96 17.18
C PRO A 57 12.92 -1.60 16.77
N ASP A 58 14.24 -1.44 16.88
CA ASP A 58 14.91 -0.18 16.55
C ASP A 58 15.47 -0.11 15.13
N GLY A 59 15.68 -1.26 14.47
CA GLY A 59 16.10 -1.37 13.08
C GLY A 59 14.93 -1.71 12.15
N ALA A 60 14.94 -2.93 11.58
CA ALA A 60 13.96 -3.38 10.60
C ALA A 60 12.51 -3.35 11.11
N GLY A 61 12.30 -3.42 12.43
CA GLY A 61 11.00 -3.31 13.09
C GLY A 61 10.32 -1.97 12.86
N LYS A 62 11.06 -0.85 12.80
CA LYS A 62 10.47 0.47 12.47
C LYS A 62 9.89 0.46 11.06
N ALA A 63 10.66 -0.02 10.09
CA ALA A 63 10.21 -0.15 8.71
C ALA A 63 9.04 -1.15 8.58
N ALA A 64 9.09 -2.27 9.31
CA ALA A 64 8.01 -3.24 9.33
C ALA A 64 6.71 -2.67 9.91
N GLN A 65 6.79 -1.80 10.92
CA GLN A 65 5.64 -1.14 11.51
C GLN A 65 5.00 -0.13 10.55
N VAL A 66 5.81 0.67 9.85
CA VAL A 66 5.32 1.53 8.74
C VAL A 66 4.64 0.66 7.70
N TYR A 67 5.28 -0.45 7.32
CA TYR A 67 4.76 -1.30 6.24
C TYR A 67 3.41 -1.94 6.57
N LEU A 68 3.25 -2.42 7.80
CA LEU A 68 1.99 -2.97 8.31
C LEU A 68 0.85 -1.96 8.26
N ASN A 69 1.12 -0.70 8.56
CA ASN A 69 0.07 0.33 8.65
C ASN A 69 -0.26 0.95 7.29
N ALA A 70 0.77 1.15 6.45
CA ALA A 70 0.64 1.92 5.21
C ALA A 70 0.32 1.06 3.98
N TYR A 71 0.80 -0.19 3.93
CA TYR A 71 0.79 -1.00 2.70
C TYR A 71 0.00 -2.30 2.80
N LEU A 72 -0.60 -2.60 3.96
CA LEU A 72 -1.47 -3.75 4.18
C LEU A 72 -2.86 -3.30 4.65
N PRO A 73 -3.92 -4.08 4.36
CA PRO A 73 -5.25 -3.78 4.85
C PRO A 73 -5.24 -3.65 6.38
N ARG A 74 -5.81 -2.58 6.90
CA ARG A 74 -5.83 -2.31 8.35
C ARG A 74 -6.59 -3.40 9.10
N ASN A 75 -7.76 -3.75 8.59
CA ASN A 75 -8.63 -4.75 9.17
C ASN A 75 -8.27 -6.16 8.70
N ASP A 76 -8.88 -7.16 9.32
CA ASP A 76 -8.74 -8.55 8.87
C ASP A 76 -9.70 -8.78 7.70
N ILE A 77 -9.13 -8.95 6.52
CA ILE A 77 -9.87 -9.03 5.26
C ILE A 77 -9.65 -10.44 4.69
N PRO A 78 -10.72 -11.15 4.25
CA PRO A 78 -10.58 -12.46 3.64
C PRO A 78 -9.59 -12.45 2.47
N GLU A 79 -8.77 -13.49 2.37
CA GLU A 79 -7.78 -13.62 1.28
C GLU A 79 -8.45 -13.56 -0.09
N GLU A 80 -9.63 -14.15 -0.23
CA GLU A 80 -10.52 -14.02 -1.38
C GLU A 80 -10.75 -12.57 -1.80
N ALA A 81 -11.13 -11.69 -0.86
CA ALA A 81 -11.41 -10.29 -1.14
C ALA A 81 -10.17 -9.54 -1.63
N VAL A 82 -9.00 -9.87 -1.08
CA VAL A 82 -7.72 -9.31 -1.53
C VAL A 82 -7.41 -9.76 -2.95
N MET A 83 -7.63 -11.04 -3.26
CA MET A 83 -7.43 -11.59 -4.60
C MET A 83 -8.42 -11.02 -5.62
N GLU A 84 -9.68 -10.83 -5.25
CA GLU A 84 -10.69 -10.14 -6.06
C GLU A 84 -10.27 -8.68 -6.34
N ASN A 85 -9.76 -7.96 -5.33
CA ASN A 85 -9.24 -6.61 -5.53
C ASN A 85 -8.03 -6.58 -6.47
N ILE A 86 -7.10 -7.54 -6.35
CA ILE A 86 -5.96 -7.66 -7.29
C ILE A 86 -6.46 -7.94 -8.71
N ALA A 87 -7.46 -8.81 -8.87
CA ALA A 87 -8.07 -9.08 -10.17
C ALA A 87 -8.72 -7.82 -10.76
N ALA A 88 -9.41 -7.02 -9.95
CA ALA A 88 -9.99 -5.74 -10.37
C ALA A 88 -8.91 -4.71 -10.78
N VAL A 89 -7.77 -4.66 -10.08
CA VAL A 89 -6.61 -3.84 -10.49
C VAL A 89 -6.11 -4.26 -11.87
N ASN A 90 -5.90 -5.56 -12.10
CA ASN A 90 -5.49 -6.05 -13.42
C ASN A 90 -6.55 -5.75 -14.48
N GLN A 91 -7.84 -5.88 -14.14
CA GLN A 91 -8.94 -5.56 -15.04
C GLN A 91 -8.95 -4.06 -15.39
N SER A 92 -8.57 -3.18 -14.47
CA SER A 92 -8.59 -1.73 -14.72
C SER A 92 -7.66 -1.31 -15.87
N LEU A 93 -6.60 -2.08 -16.13
CA LEU A 93 -5.65 -1.86 -17.25
C LEU A 93 -6.25 -2.16 -18.63
N VAL A 94 -7.34 -2.93 -18.70
CA VAL A 94 -7.93 -3.39 -19.98
C VAL A 94 -9.42 -3.05 -20.13
N ASN A 95 -10.15 -3.01 -19.02
CA ASN A 95 -11.59 -2.77 -18.93
C ASN A 95 -11.92 -2.00 -17.66
N ARG A 96 -11.79 -0.68 -17.77
CA ARG A 96 -12.03 0.26 -16.68
C ARG A 96 -13.44 0.23 -16.09
N LYS A 97 -14.47 0.10 -16.94
CA LYS A 97 -15.87 -0.01 -16.47
C LYS A 97 -16.12 -1.29 -15.67
N GLY A 98 -15.51 -2.40 -16.10
CA GLY A 98 -15.54 -3.65 -15.37
C GLY A 98 -14.87 -3.54 -14.00
N ALA A 99 -13.71 -2.88 -13.94
CA ALA A 99 -13.01 -2.64 -12.68
C ALA A 99 -13.79 -1.73 -11.73
N GLU A 100 -14.40 -0.63 -12.20
CA GLU A 100 -15.27 0.22 -11.38
C GLU A 100 -16.41 -0.59 -10.76
N LYS A 101 -17.07 -1.45 -11.56
CA LYS A 101 -18.12 -2.33 -11.06
C LYS A 101 -17.60 -3.28 -9.98
N ALA A 102 -16.46 -3.93 -10.23
CA ALA A 102 -15.85 -4.86 -9.27
C ALA A 102 -15.46 -4.18 -7.95
N TYR A 103 -14.92 -2.95 -7.99
CA TYR A 103 -14.62 -2.20 -6.77
C TYR A 103 -15.88 -1.85 -5.98
N ARG A 104 -16.97 -1.46 -6.64
CA ARG A 104 -18.25 -1.18 -5.95
C ARG A 104 -18.82 -2.43 -5.29
N GLU A 105 -18.79 -3.58 -5.97
CA GLU A 105 -19.22 -4.86 -5.39
C GLU A 105 -18.36 -5.26 -4.18
N LEU A 106 -17.04 -5.05 -4.25
CA LEU A 106 -16.14 -5.27 -3.12
C LEU A 106 -16.42 -4.33 -1.94
N ILE A 107 -16.71 -3.06 -2.20
CA ILE A 107 -17.08 -2.08 -1.17
C ILE A 107 -18.38 -2.50 -0.46
N GLU A 108 -19.38 -2.96 -1.21
CA GLU A 108 -20.65 -3.44 -0.64
C GLU A 108 -20.46 -4.70 0.22
N LYS A 109 -19.64 -5.64 -0.23
CA LYS A 109 -19.37 -6.91 0.46
C LYS A 109 -18.43 -6.75 1.66
N TYR A 110 -17.46 -5.85 1.57
CA TYR A 110 -16.40 -5.64 2.53
C TYR A 110 -16.21 -4.13 2.82
N PRO A 111 -17.15 -3.50 3.54
CA PRO A 111 -17.15 -2.05 3.74
C PRO A 111 -15.98 -1.53 4.57
N ASP A 112 -15.29 -2.40 5.30
CA ASP A 112 -14.12 -2.11 6.13
C ASP A 112 -12.77 -2.35 5.42
N PHE A 113 -12.81 -2.66 4.11
CA PHE A 113 -11.65 -2.87 3.26
C PHE A 113 -11.30 -1.58 2.51
N GLU A 114 -10.22 -0.91 2.88
CA GLU A 114 -9.87 0.40 2.33
C GLU A 114 -9.35 0.39 0.88
N LEU A 115 -8.81 -0.75 0.41
CA LEU A 115 -8.13 -0.81 -0.88
C LEU A 115 -9.06 -0.59 -2.09
N PRO A 116 -10.27 -1.21 -2.16
CA PRO A 116 -11.24 -0.94 -3.21
C PRO A 116 -11.66 0.53 -3.31
N TYR A 117 -11.85 1.23 -2.18
CA TYR A 117 -12.14 2.67 -2.17
C TYR A 117 -10.97 3.47 -2.76
N GLY A 118 -9.74 3.14 -2.37
CA GLY A 118 -8.53 3.77 -2.91
C GLY A 118 -8.36 3.57 -4.41
N ASN A 119 -8.66 2.37 -4.90
CA ASN A 119 -8.56 2.02 -6.32
C ASN A 119 -9.69 2.63 -7.14
N LEU A 120 -10.92 2.70 -6.60
CA LEU A 120 -12.02 3.39 -7.23
C LEU A 120 -11.76 4.91 -7.31
N GLY A 121 -11.20 5.48 -6.23
CA GLY A 121 -10.76 6.87 -6.20
C GLY A 121 -9.70 7.20 -7.24
N HIS A 122 -8.70 6.33 -7.40
CA HIS A 122 -7.74 6.43 -8.50
C HIS A 122 -8.42 6.49 -9.87
N LEU A 123 -9.44 5.65 -10.10
CA LEU A 123 -10.20 5.75 -11.34
C LEU A 123 -10.85 7.13 -11.45
N PHE A 124 -11.55 7.61 -10.43
CA PHE A 124 -12.18 8.93 -10.53
C PHE A 124 -11.19 10.08 -10.76
N VAL A 125 -9.98 10.03 -10.20
CA VAL A 125 -8.92 11.01 -10.48
C VAL A 125 -8.56 11.00 -11.96
N GLU A 126 -8.27 9.83 -12.53
CA GLU A 126 -7.89 9.69 -13.94
C GLU A 126 -9.03 10.07 -14.91
N ASP A 127 -10.30 9.92 -14.49
CA ASP A 127 -11.46 10.34 -15.28
C ASP A 127 -11.82 11.82 -15.10
N GLY A 128 -11.08 12.57 -14.26
CA GLY A 128 -11.39 13.96 -13.94
C GLY A 128 -12.65 14.16 -13.08
N ARG A 129 -13.19 13.08 -12.50
CA ARG A 129 -14.34 13.08 -11.58
C ARG A 129 -13.87 13.42 -10.17
N LEU A 130 -13.28 14.61 -10.01
CA LEU A 130 -12.48 14.96 -8.84
C LEU A 130 -13.29 15.00 -7.53
N ASP A 131 -14.54 15.44 -7.56
CA ASP A 131 -15.39 15.47 -6.36
C ASP A 131 -15.72 14.07 -5.87
N GLU A 132 -16.08 13.17 -6.79
CA GLU A 132 -16.30 11.75 -6.47
C GLU A 132 -15.02 11.07 -5.97
N ALA A 133 -13.87 11.42 -6.58
CA ALA A 133 -12.57 10.95 -6.12
C ALA A 133 -12.29 11.35 -4.68
N LYS A 134 -12.49 12.63 -4.32
CA LYS A 134 -12.26 13.11 -2.96
C LYS A 134 -13.17 12.44 -1.94
N GLU A 135 -14.45 12.23 -2.29
CA GLU A 135 -15.40 11.54 -1.41
C GLU A 135 -14.97 10.10 -1.14
N ILE A 136 -14.72 9.31 -2.20
CA ILE A 136 -14.38 7.89 -2.05
C ILE A 136 -13.00 7.70 -1.40
N LEU A 137 -12.03 8.59 -1.69
CA LEU A 137 -10.71 8.56 -1.06
C LEU A 137 -10.78 8.99 0.40
N GLY A 138 -11.67 9.92 0.75
CA GLY A 138 -11.97 10.27 2.13
C GLY A 138 -12.50 9.08 2.93
N GLN A 139 -13.33 8.23 2.31
CA GLN A 139 -13.79 6.98 2.93
C GLN A 139 -12.63 6.00 3.16
N ALA A 140 -11.77 5.78 2.16
CA ALA A 140 -10.54 4.96 2.33
C ALA A 140 -9.69 5.43 3.52
N LEU A 141 -9.47 6.75 3.62
CA LEU A 141 -8.64 7.33 4.68
C LEU A 141 -9.33 7.36 6.05
N SER A 142 -10.66 7.36 6.10
CA SER A 142 -11.40 7.17 7.35
C SER A 142 -11.20 5.76 7.93
N LEU A 143 -11.10 4.75 7.06
CA LEU A 143 -10.78 3.37 7.44
C LEU A 143 -9.31 3.23 7.83
N ASN A 144 -8.40 3.76 7.02
CA ASN A 144 -6.97 3.74 7.27
C ASN A 144 -6.31 5.10 6.99
N PRO A 145 -6.10 5.95 8.02
CA PRO A 145 -5.46 7.25 7.87
C PRO A 145 -4.00 7.18 7.40
N GLN A 146 -3.34 6.02 7.54
CA GLN A 146 -1.96 5.83 7.11
C GLN A 146 -1.85 5.19 5.72
N TYR A 147 -2.97 4.98 5.03
CA TYR A 147 -2.97 4.38 3.70
C TYR A 147 -2.34 5.31 2.66
N THR A 148 -1.05 5.11 2.40
CA THR A 148 -0.23 6.04 1.59
C THR A 148 -0.70 6.13 0.14
N ASN A 149 -1.17 5.03 -0.47
CA ASN A 149 -1.75 5.12 -1.82
C ASN A 149 -3.02 5.98 -1.85
N GLY A 150 -3.88 5.88 -0.82
CA GLY A 150 -5.06 6.74 -0.69
C GLY A 150 -4.68 8.21 -0.53
N LEU A 151 -3.66 8.51 0.26
CA LEU A 151 -3.12 9.86 0.42
C LEU A 151 -2.58 10.42 -0.89
N ILE A 152 -1.82 9.63 -1.67
CA ILE A 152 -1.30 10.02 -2.97
C ILE A 152 -2.43 10.30 -3.97
N HIS A 153 -3.41 9.40 -4.08
CA HIS A 153 -4.55 9.63 -4.98
C HIS A 153 -5.34 10.87 -4.57
N LEU A 154 -5.50 11.13 -3.26
CA LEU A 154 -6.22 12.31 -2.79
C LEU A 154 -5.43 13.59 -3.03
N ALA A 155 -4.10 13.55 -2.87
CA ALA A 155 -3.22 14.65 -3.23
C ALA A 155 -3.32 14.97 -4.74
N ALA A 156 -3.33 13.94 -5.60
CA ALA A 156 -3.56 14.10 -7.03
C ALA A 156 -4.94 14.71 -7.34
N ALA A 157 -5.99 14.27 -6.64
CA ALA A 157 -7.35 14.81 -6.80
C ALA A 157 -7.40 16.31 -6.46
N HIS A 158 -6.82 16.71 -5.32
CA HIS A 158 -6.76 18.12 -4.91
C HIS A 158 -5.87 18.96 -5.83
N TRP A 159 -4.75 18.40 -6.28
CA TRP A 159 -3.86 19.07 -7.22
C TRP A 159 -4.57 19.38 -8.55
N ASN A 160 -5.27 18.39 -9.11
CA ASN A 160 -6.02 18.53 -10.36
C ASN A 160 -7.20 19.50 -10.23
N ASP A 161 -7.73 19.67 -9.02
CA ASP A 161 -8.79 20.63 -8.70
C ASP A 161 -8.25 22.06 -8.44
N GLY A 162 -6.93 22.24 -8.44
CA GLY A 162 -6.27 23.52 -8.17
C GLY A 162 -6.01 23.81 -6.69
N ASP A 163 -6.42 22.93 -5.78
CA ASP A 163 -6.15 23.03 -4.34
C ASP A 163 -4.77 22.43 -4.00
N GLN A 164 -3.72 23.06 -4.51
CA GLN A 164 -2.33 22.60 -4.30
C GLN A 164 -1.92 22.65 -2.83
N LYS A 165 -2.49 23.56 -2.03
CA LYS A 165 -2.21 23.63 -0.60
C LYS A 165 -2.64 22.33 0.09
N ARG A 166 -3.85 21.84 -0.21
CA ARG A 166 -4.31 20.58 0.37
C ARG A 166 -3.52 19.39 -0.14
N ALA A 167 -3.10 19.40 -1.41
CA ALA A 167 -2.19 18.39 -1.94
C ALA A 167 -0.88 18.36 -1.16
N ASP A 168 -0.26 19.51 -0.88
CA ASP A 168 0.98 19.58 -0.10
C ASP A 168 0.81 19.03 1.32
N ASP A 169 -0.28 19.37 2.02
CA ASP A 169 -0.57 18.84 3.36
C ASP A 169 -0.65 17.30 3.37
N LEU A 170 -1.20 16.71 2.31
CA LEU A 170 -1.32 15.26 2.14
C LEU A 170 0.03 14.61 1.81
N LEU A 171 0.84 15.24 0.95
CA LEU A 171 2.19 14.77 0.63
C LEU A 171 3.14 14.85 1.84
N GLN A 172 3.00 15.88 2.67
CA GLN A 172 3.72 15.96 3.94
C GLN A 172 3.29 14.84 4.91
N GLN A 173 2.01 14.46 4.93
CA GLN A 173 1.57 13.29 5.69
C GLN A 173 2.18 11.99 5.16
N VAL A 174 2.29 11.82 3.83
CA VAL A 174 2.99 10.66 3.24
C VAL A 174 4.43 10.61 3.73
N LEU A 175 5.18 11.72 3.69
CA LEU A 175 6.57 11.79 4.14
C LEU A 175 6.71 11.60 5.66
N ALA A 176 5.72 12.00 6.45
CA ALA A 176 5.70 11.73 7.89
C ALA A 176 5.48 10.25 8.21
N ILE A 177 4.73 9.52 7.38
CA ILE A 177 4.50 8.07 7.52
C ILE A 177 5.70 7.28 7.01
N ASP A 178 6.15 7.61 5.81
CA ASP A 178 7.29 6.98 5.14
C ASP A 178 8.20 8.07 4.54
N PRO A 179 9.26 8.48 5.28
CA PRO A 179 10.20 9.48 4.81
C PRO A 179 10.96 9.11 3.52
N GLN A 180 10.96 7.82 3.18
CA GLN A 180 11.61 7.29 1.97
C GLN A 180 10.57 6.78 0.98
N PHE A 181 9.35 7.32 1.00
CA PHE A 181 8.26 6.91 0.12
C PHE A 181 8.69 6.94 -1.36
N ASP A 182 8.81 5.75 -1.94
CA ASP A 182 9.07 5.54 -3.36
C ASP A 182 8.20 4.37 -3.83
N SER A 183 7.16 4.70 -4.59
CA SER A 183 6.15 3.74 -5.02
C SER A 183 5.80 3.97 -6.49
N ASN A 184 5.56 2.87 -7.21
CA ASN A 184 5.19 2.89 -8.63
C ASN A 184 3.90 3.68 -8.92
N ILE A 185 3.06 3.91 -7.91
CA ILE A 185 1.89 4.80 -8.01
C ILE A 185 2.25 6.20 -8.54
N LEU A 186 3.45 6.68 -8.23
CA LEU A 186 3.94 7.99 -8.67
C LEU A 186 4.20 8.05 -10.18
N LEU A 187 4.31 6.92 -10.87
CA LEU A 187 4.43 6.88 -12.34
C LEU A 187 3.17 7.40 -13.03
N ASN A 188 2.00 7.25 -12.40
CA ASN A 188 0.74 7.81 -12.90
C ASN A 188 0.63 9.31 -12.62
N TYR A 189 1.42 9.84 -11.68
CA TYR A 189 1.36 11.22 -11.23
C TYR A 189 2.72 11.92 -11.23
N PRO A 190 3.34 12.21 -12.40
CA PRO A 190 4.67 12.82 -12.46
C PRO A 190 4.77 14.17 -11.73
N HIS A 191 3.69 14.96 -11.75
CA HIS A 191 3.61 16.24 -11.04
C HIS A 191 3.59 16.05 -9.52
N ILE A 192 2.87 15.05 -9.01
CA ILE A 192 2.88 14.69 -7.58
C ILE A 192 4.25 14.17 -7.17
N LYS A 193 4.88 13.33 -8.00
CA LYS A 193 6.25 12.86 -7.75
C LYS A 193 7.22 14.02 -7.59
N GLN A 194 7.24 14.93 -8.56
CA GLN A 194 8.10 16.11 -8.53
C GLN A 194 7.82 16.97 -7.28
N ARG A 195 6.56 17.14 -6.90
CA ARG A 195 6.21 17.91 -5.71
C ARG A 195 6.68 17.23 -4.42
N LEU A 196 6.47 15.92 -4.30
CA LEU A 196 6.90 15.14 -3.14
C LEU A 196 8.43 15.25 -2.94
N GLU A 197 9.21 15.17 -4.03
CA GLU A 197 10.67 15.36 -4.01
C GLU A 197 11.07 16.77 -3.55
N GLN A 198 10.33 17.82 -3.95
CA GLN A 198 10.59 19.18 -3.46
C GLN A 198 10.29 19.32 -1.96
N LEU A 199 9.24 18.67 -1.47
CA LEU A 199 8.86 18.74 -0.06
C LEU A 199 9.86 17.97 0.82
N SER A 200 10.39 16.84 0.36
CA SER A 200 11.38 16.05 1.11
C SER A 200 12.74 16.74 1.27
N VAL A 201 13.12 17.60 0.32
CA VAL A 201 14.36 18.40 0.42
C VAL A 201 14.23 19.58 1.40
N ASN A 202 13.01 20.04 1.64
CA ASN A 202 12.72 21.22 2.47
C ASN A 202 12.27 20.88 3.90
N SER A 203 12.29 19.60 4.30
CA SER A 203 11.92 19.11 5.64
C SER A 203 13.15 18.71 6.46
#